data_AF-A0A836WQP3-F1
#
_entry.id   AF-A0A836WQP3-F1
#
_cell.length_a   1.000
_cell.length_b   1.000
_cell.length_c   1.000
_cell.angle_alpha   90.00
_cell.angle_beta   90.00
_cell.angle_gamma   90.00
#
_symmetry.space_group_name_H-M   'P 1'
#
loop_
_entity.id
_entity.type
_entity.pdbx_description
1 polymer ?
#
loop_
_entity_poly.entity_id
_entity_poly.type
_entity_poly.pdbx_seq_one_letter_code
_entity_poly.pdbx_strand_id
1 'polypeptide(L)'
;MLTTKNCRAVIAVAVILLWNHSTRSADLDRTIPIEIAARTVALNPISPNHLQVGDLIYRGGLELSSSHKLFGGYSGLIVSANGSELIAVSDQGTWLKADLVYEGGSLIRIENARITPILSTNGVNLGVGYRDSEALAHDPNGG
;
A
#
# COMPACT_ATOMS: atom_id res chain seq x y z
N MET A 1 -1.47 -61.47 41.75
CA MET A 1 -1.09 -60.04 41.75
C MET A 1 -1.58 -59.44 40.43
N LEU A 2 -2.64 -58.62 40.50
CA LEU A 2 -3.22 -57.93 39.35
C LEU A 2 -2.18 -57.01 38.68
N THR A 3 -2.28 -56.76 37.38
CA THR A 3 -2.37 -55.40 36.79
C THR A 3 -2.80 -55.47 35.31
N THR A 4 -4.08 -55.16 35.10
CA THR A 4 -4.70 -54.24 34.13
C THR A 4 -4.11 -54.04 32.71
N LYS A 5 -5.04 -54.17 31.74
CA LYS A 5 -4.97 -53.88 30.30
C LYS A 5 -4.60 -52.42 30.00
N ASN A 6 -3.73 -52.20 29.00
CA ASN A 6 -3.60 -50.92 28.31
C ASN A 6 -4.11 -51.04 26.86
N CYS A 7 -5.38 -50.68 26.68
CA CYS A 7 -5.98 -50.35 25.39
C CYS A 7 -5.54 -48.93 25.01
N ARG A 8 -4.89 -48.73 23.86
CA ARG A 8 -4.86 -47.41 23.21
C ARG A 8 -5.05 -47.54 21.70
N ALA A 9 -6.10 -46.88 21.26
CA ALA A 9 -6.62 -46.84 19.91
C ALA A 9 -5.68 -46.10 18.95
N VAL A 10 -5.70 -46.53 17.69
CA VAL A 10 -5.14 -45.83 16.54
C VAL A 10 -6.07 -44.64 16.23
N ILE A 11 -5.54 -43.41 16.25
CA ILE A 11 -6.16 -42.28 15.58
C ILE A 11 -5.31 -42.00 14.34
N ALA A 12 -5.78 -42.53 13.20
CA ALA A 12 -5.29 -42.09 11.91
C ALA A 12 -5.84 -40.67 11.67
N VAL A 13 -5.05 -39.65 12.00
CA VAL A 13 -5.32 -38.28 11.52
C VAL A 13 -4.89 -38.28 10.06
N ALA A 14 -5.87 -38.35 9.15
CA ALA A 14 -5.66 -38.04 7.75
C ALA A 14 -5.17 -36.60 7.67
N VAL A 15 -3.86 -36.41 7.53
CA VAL A 15 -3.25 -35.15 7.13
C VAL A 15 -3.68 -34.93 5.68
N ILE A 16 -4.85 -34.31 5.50
CA ILE A 16 -5.24 -33.74 4.22
C ILE A 16 -4.24 -32.61 3.98
N LEU A 17 -3.29 -32.87 3.08
CA LEU A 17 -2.39 -31.89 2.51
C LEU A 17 -3.21 -30.90 1.68
N LEU A 18 -3.92 -29.99 2.35
CA LEU A 18 -4.31 -28.74 1.74
C LEU A 18 -3.05 -27.90 1.68
N TRP A 19 -2.42 -27.93 0.51
CA TRP A 19 -1.33 -27.05 0.13
C TRP A 19 -1.86 -25.61 0.18
N ASN A 20 -1.82 -25.01 1.36
CA ASN A 20 -1.92 -23.56 1.49
C ASN A 20 -0.68 -23.02 0.78
N HIS A 21 -0.82 -22.61 -0.48
CA HIS A 21 0.01 -21.52 -0.99
C HIS A 21 -0.38 -20.26 -0.22
N SER A 22 0.02 -20.19 1.04
CA SER A 22 0.07 -18.93 1.76
C SER A 22 1.20 -18.12 1.14
N THR A 23 0.93 -17.46 0.01
CA THR A 23 1.80 -16.43 -0.59
C THR A 23 1.79 -15.14 0.26
N ARG A 24 1.76 -15.26 1.58
CA ARG A 24 1.59 -14.13 2.51
C ARG A 24 2.86 -13.74 3.27
N SER A 25 4.01 -14.36 3.01
CA SER A 25 5.22 -14.12 3.82
C SER A 25 6.37 -13.38 3.13
N ALA A 26 6.45 -13.31 1.80
CA ALA A 26 7.59 -12.64 1.14
C ALA A 26 7.38 -11.14 0.87
N ASP A 27 6.13 -10.72 0.63
CA ASP A 27 5.78 -9.34 0.27
C ASP A 27 5.75 -8.39 1.50
N LEU A 28 5.30 -8.91 2.65
CA LEU A 28 5.28 -8.15 3.91
C LEU A 28 6.68 -7.88 4.47
N ASP A 29 7.64 -8.78 4.25
CA ASP A 29 9.01 -8.65 4.76
C ASP A 29 9.81 -7.54 4.05
N ARG A 30 9.31 -7.08 2.89
CA ARG A 30 9.92 -6.01 2.09
C ARG A 30 9.14 -4.69 2.16
N THR A 31 8.04 -4.67 2.92
CA THR A 31 7.22 -3.48 3.11
C THR A 31 7.76 -2.66 4.27
N ILE A 32 8.21 -1.44 3.98
CA ILE A 32 8.91 -0.58 4.92
C ILE A 32 7.95 0.54 5.36
N PRO A 33 7.59 0.64 6.65
CA PRO A 33 6.88 1.80 7.15
C PRO A 33 7.80 3.03 7.08
N ILE A 34 7.26 4.16 6.64
CA ILE A 34 8.01 5.41 6.53
C ILE A 34 7.28 6.56 7.18
N GLU A 35 8.05 7.45 7.79
CA GLU A 35 7.54 8.72 8.27
C GLU A 35 7.43 9.71 7.10
N ILE A 36 6.27 10.36 6.98
CA ILE A 36 6.02 11.40 5.99
C ILE A 36 5.51 12.64 6.71
N ALA A 37 6.22 13.75 6.54
CA ALA A 37 5.72 15.06 6.89
C ALA A 37 4.82 15.57 5.75
N ALA A 38 3.64 16.07 6.11
CA ALA A 38 2.68 16.65 5.18
C ALA A 38 2.40 18.11 5.56
N ARG A 39 2.38 18.99 4.56
CA ARG A 39 1.83 20.34 4.69
C ARG A 39 0.69 20.54 3.71
N THR A 40 -0.37 21.21 4.15
CA THR A 40 -1.50 21.53 3.28
C THR A 40 -1.10 22.58 2.26
N VAL A 41 -1.62 22.43 1.05
CA VAL A 41 -1.42 23.34 -0.07
C VAL A 41 -2.79 23.88 -0.48
N ALA A 42 -2.90 25.19 -0.56
CA ALA A 42 -4.12 25.83 -1.07
C ALA A 42 -4.18 25.72 -2.59
N LEU A 43 -5.38 25.53 -3.14
CA LEU A 43 -5.60 25.57 -4.58
C LEU A 43 -5.14 26.91 -5.18
N ASN A 44 -5.53 28.01 -4.52
CA ASN A 44 -5.13 29.36 -4.89
C ASN A 44 -4.51 30.06 -3.66
N PRO A 45 -3.19 30.29 -3.64
CA PRO A 45 -2.51 30.93 -2.51
C PRO A 45 -2.99 32.37 -2.23
N ILE A 46 -3.48 33.08 -3.25
CA ILE A 46 -3.96 34.46 -3.14
C ILE A 46 -5.41 34.49 -2.64
N SER A 47 -6.18 33.42 -2.88
CA SER A 47 -7.56 33.30 -2.43
C SER A 47 -7.83 31.89 -1.89
N PRO A 48 -7.38 31.58 -0.65
CA PRO A 48 -7.43 30.22 -0.11
C PRO A 48 -8.84 29.62 0.02
N ASN A 49 -9.87 30.47 0.09
CA ASN A 49 -11.28 30.06 0.14
C ASN A 49 -11.86 29.78 -1.26
N HIS A 50 -11.12 30.04 -2.33
CA HIS A 50 -11.52 29.69 -3.68
C HIS A 50 -11.22 28.19 -3.90
N LEU A 51 -12.23 27.36 -3.69
CA LEU A 51 -12.12 25.90 -3.73
C LEU A 51 -12.72 25.28 -4.99
N GLN A 52 -13.31 26.06 -5.89
CA GLN A 52 -14.05 25.53 -7.04
C GLN A 52 -13.36 25.87 -8.35
N VAL A 53 -13.18 24.88 -9.23
CA VAL A 53 -12.68 25.05 -10.59
C VAL A 53 -13.67 24.40 -11.54
N GLY A 54 -14.54 25.21 -12.15
CA GLY A 54 -15.69 24.68 -12.90
C GLY A 54 -16.57 23.80 -12.01
N ASP A 55 -16.76 22.54 -12.41
CA ASP A 55 -17.54 21.55 -11.65
C ASP A 55 -16.72 20.82 -10.58
N LEU A 56 -15.41 21.08 -10.48
CA LEU A 56 -14.53 20.41 -9.53
C LEU A 56 -14.45 21.18 -8.21
N ILE A 57 -14.62 20.46 -7.11
CA ILE A 57 -14.39 20.97 -5.76
C ILE A 57 -13.04 20.46 -5.28
N TYR A 58 -12.15 21.40 -4.94
CA TYR A 58 -10.87 21.11 -4.31
C TYR A 58 -11.08 20.56 -2.91
N ARG A 59 -10.68 19.31 -2.73
CA ARG A 59 -10.79 18.61 -1.44
C ARG A 59 -9.52 18.68 -0.61
N GLY A 60 -8.59 19.58 -0.95
CA GLY A 60 -7.29 19.68 -0.29
C GLY A 60 -6.16 19.08 -1.12
N GLY A 61 -4.95 19.52 -0.83
CA GLY A 61 -3.73 19.04 -1.47
C GLY A 61 -2.60 19.10 -0.46
N LEU A 62 -1.63 18.22 -0.63
CA LEU A 62 -0.53 18.02 0.31
C LEU A 62 0.79 18.13 -0.44
N GLU A 63 1.72 18.87 0.14
CA GLU A 63 3.13 18.64 -0.13
C GLU A 63 3.65 17.63 0.89
N LEU A 64 4.24 16.55 0.40
CA LEU A 64 4.74 15.45 1.17
C LEU A 64 6.27 15.43 1.14
N SER A 65 6.89 15.14 2.27
CA SER A 65 8.34 14.98 2.38
C SER A 65 8.71 13.84 3.32
N SER A 66 9.81 13.16 3.01
CA SER A 66 10.39 12.12 3.85
C SER A 66 11.91 12.10 3.65
N SER A 67 12.65 11.76 4.70
CA SER A 67 14.10 11.51 4.63
C SER A 67 14.42 10.10 4.12
N HIS A 68 13.40 9.25 3.92
CA HIS A 68 13.61 7.88 3.48
C HIS A 68 14.07 7.83 2.01
N LYS A 69 15.20 7.15 1.74
CA LYS A 69 15.86 7.12 0.42
C LYS A 69 15.03 6.59 -0.75
N LEU A 70 13.96 5.83 -0.46
CA LEU A 70 13.04 5.29 -1.48
C LEU A 70 11.81 6.19 -1.71
N PHE A 71 11.69 7.30 -0.97
CA PHE A 71 10.57 8.21 -1.12
C PHE A 71 10.83 9.20 -2.26
N GLY A 72 9.89 9.30 -3.19
CA GLY A 72 9.92 10.26 -4.29
C GLY A 72 9.76 9.61 -5.66
N GLY A 73 9.84 10.42 -6.72
CA GLY A 73 9.69 9.95 -8.10
C GLY A 73 8.30 9.41 -8.42
N TYR A 74 7.26 9.86 -7.70
CA TYR A 74 5.90 9.37 -7.94
C TYR A 74 5.32 9.99 -9.20
N SER A 75 5.07 9.18 -10.23
CA SER A 75 4.50 9.63 -11.50
C SER A 75 3.08 9.11 -11.77
N GLY A 76 2.60 8.16 -10.98
CA GLY A 76 1.20 7.74 -11.01
C GLY A 76 0.62 7.60 -9.60
N LEU A 77 -0.66 7.98 -9.45
CA LEU A 77 -1.43 7.73 -8.23
C LEU A 77 -2.87 7.30 -8.51
N ILE A 78 -3.45 6.54 -7.59
CA ILE A 78 -4.88 6.22 -7.54
C ILE A 78 -5.36 6.37 -6.09
N VAL A 79 -6.60 6.81 -5.96
CA VAL A 79 -7.31 6.89 -4.68
C VAL A 79 -8.41 5.83 -4.69
N SER A 80 -8.58 5.13 -3.59
CA SER A 80 -9.66 4.14 -3.43
C SER A 80 -11.03 4.78 -3.65
N ALA A 81 -12.03 3.98 -4.06
CA ALA A 81 -13.36 4.49 -4.38
C ALA A 81 -14.04 5.24 -3.22
N ASN A 82 -13.74 4.86 -1.97
CA ASN A 82 -14.23 5.53 -0.76
C ASN A 82 -13.38 6.73 -0.32
N GLY A 83 -12.31 7.06 -1.04
CA GLY A 83 -11.42 8.17 -0.74
C GLY A 83 -10.46 7.96 0.42
N SER A 84 -10.34 6.75 0.98
CA SER A 84 -9.58 6.53 2.22
C SER A 84 -8.14 6.07 2.03
N GLU A 85 -7.78 5.50 0.88
CA GLU A 85 -6.44 4.94 0.63
C GLU A 85 -5.84 5.56 -0.63
N LEU A 86 -4.57 5.92 -0.54
CA LEU A 86 -3.71 6.32 -1.65
C LEU A 86 -2.78 5.17 -2.02
N ILE A 87 -2.67 4.89 -3.31
CA ILE A 87 -1.58 4.08 -3.87
C ILE A 87 -0.87 4.92 -4.92
N ALA A 88 0.44 5.04 -4.82
CA ALA A 88 1.27 5.71 -5.81
C ALA A 88 2.40 4.79 -6.30
N VAL A 89 2.77 4.95 -7.57
CA VAL A 89 3.89 4.25 -8.19
C VAL A 89 5.04 5.23 -8.38
N SER A 90 6.25 4.77 -8.07
CA SER A 90 7.49 5.52 -8.25
C SER A 90 8.27 5.04 -9.47
N ASP A 91 8.86 5.98 -10.20
CA ASP A 91 9.90 5.76 -11.22
C ASP A 91 11.13 5.00 -10.68
N GLN A 92 11.26 4.84 -9.36
CA GLN A 92 12.30 4.06 -8.71
C GLN A 92 11.93 2.58 -8.53
N GLY A 93 10.76 2.16 -9.01
CA GLY A 93 10.29 0.78 -8.94
C GLY A 93 9.74 0.39 -7.57
N THR A 94 9.02 1.30 -6.92
CA THR A 94 8.36 1.05 -5.62
C THR A 94 6.92 1.54 -5.62
N TRP A 95 6.07 0.89 -4.82
CA TRP A 95 4.75 1.39 -4.43
C TRP A 95 4.87 2.22 -3.15
N LEU A 96 4.07 3.29 -3.05
CA LEU A 96 3.71 3.93 -1.79
C LEU A 96 2.23 3.64 -1.52
N LYS A 97 1.91 3.11 -0.34
CA LYS A 97 0.54 3.03 0.17
C LYS A 97 0.39 3.89 1.42
N ALA A 98 -0.70 4.62 1.55
CA ALA A 98 -0.98 5.43 2.74
C ALA A 98 -2.49 5.66 2.92
N ASP A 99 -2.91 5.92 4.15
CA ASP A 99 -4.28 6.32 4.47
C ASP A 99 -4.44 7.83 4.29
N LEU A 100 -5.52 8.26 3.67
CA LEU A 100 -5.87 9.67 3.49
C LEU A 100 -6.73 10.15 4.66
N VAL A 101 -6.31 11.24 5.29
CA VAL A 101 -7.01 11.79 6.46
C VAL A 101 -7.66 13.12 6.15
N TYR A 102 -8.96 13.20 6.45
CA TYR A 102 -9.79 14.35 6.18
C TYR A 102 -10.31 14.99 7.46
N GLU A 103 -10.39 16.32 7.45
CA GLU A 103 -11.05 17.12 8.48
C GLU A 103 -12.01 18.11 7.82
N GLY A 104 -13.28 18.14 8.26
CA GLY A 104 -14.30 18.99 7.64
C GLY A 104 -14.49 18.75 6.13
N GLY A 105 -14.14 17.54 5.65
CA GLY A 105 -14.16 17.20 4.22
C GLY A 105 -12.90 17.61 3.44
N SER A 106 -11.90 18.22 4.06
CA SER A 106 -10.63 18.60 3.41
C SER A 106 -9.51 17.63 3.80
N LEU A 107 -8.70 17.21 2.84
CA LEU A 107 -7.51 16.39 3.00
C LEU A 107 -6.44 17.20 3.74
N ILE A 108 -6.02 16.72 4.91
CA ILE A 108 -5.10 17.44 5.79
C ILE A 108 -3.77 16.73 6.01
N ARG A 109 -3.72 15.40 5.84
CA ARG A 109 -2.49 14.60 5.98
C ARG A 109 -2.66 13.20 5.37
N ILE A 110 -1.56 12.46 5.34
CA ILE A 110 -1.58 11.01 5.12
C ILE A 110 -0.98 10.28 6.34
N GLU A 111 -1.43 9.06 6.58
CA GLU A 111 -0.97 8.23 7.70
C GLU A 111 -0.62 6.81 7.25
N ASN A 112 0.02 6.04 8.14
CA ASN A 112 0.32 4.62 7.92
C ASN A 112 1.09 4.32 6.62
N ALA A 113 1.92 5.27 6.21
CA ALA A 113 2.64 5.21 4.95
C ALA A 113 3.64 4.06 4.90
N ARG A 114 3.61 3.32 3.79
CA ARG A 114 4.44 2.14 3.56
C ARG A 114 4.98 2.14 2.14
N ILE A 115 6.26 1.84 2.01
CA ILE A 115 6.91 1.61 0.72
C ILE A 115 7.13 0.11 0.50
N THR A 116 6.76 -0.38 -0.68
CA THR A 116 6.96 -1.79 -1.06
C THR A 116 7.66 -1.85 -2.43
N PRO A 117 8.77 -2.58 -2.60
CA PRO A 117 9.40 -2.78 -3.91
C PRO A 117 8.45 -3.44 -4.90
N ILE A 118 8.47 -2.98 -6.15
CA ILE A 118 7.87 -3.72 -7.25
C ILE A 118 8.77 -4.90 -7.56
N LEU A 119 8.17 -6.09 -7.63
CA LEU A 119 8.87 -7.32 -7.96
C LEU A 119 8.66 -7.65 -9.43
N SER A 120 9.71 -8.13 -10.07
CA SER A 120 9.60 -8.84 -11.35
C SER A 120 8.80 -10.13 -11.18
N THR A 121 8.44 -10.75 -12.30
CA THR A 121 7.77 -12.06 -12.34
C THR A 121 8.55 -13.17 -11.61
N ASN A 122 9.87 -12.99 -11.43
CA ASN A 122 10.73 -13.93 -10.70
C ASN A 122 10.84 -13.62 -9.19
N GLY A 123 10.05 -12.67 -8.67
CA GLY A 123 10.04 -12.32 -7.24
C GLY A 123 11.24 -11.50 -6.75
N VAL A 124 12.10 -11.04 -7.67
CA VAL A 124 13.24 -10.15 -7.38
C VAL A 124 12.90 -8.70 -7.74
N ASN A 125 13.53 -7.75 -7.06
CA ASN A 125 13.35 -6.32 -7.31
C ASN A 125 13.63 -5.98 -8.78
N LEU A 126 12.93 -4.98 -9.31
CA LEU A 126 13.20 -4.47 -10.66
C LEU A 126 14.64 -3.94 -10.76
N GLY A 127 15.34 -4.42 -11.80
CA GLY A 127 16.61 -3.85 -12.24
C GLY A 127 16.41 -2.42 -12.74
N VAL A 128 17.48 -1.62 -12.74
CA VAL A 128 17.41 -0.16 -13.02
C VAL A 128 16.74 0.14 -14.37
N GLY A 129 16.98 -0.65 -15.41
CA GLY A 129 16.38 -0.44 -16.74
C GLY A 129 14.90 -0.86 -16.88
N TYR A 130 14.29 -1.37 -15.81
CA TYR A 130 12.87 -1.76 -15.78
C TYR A 130 12.04 -0.83 -14.88
N ARG A 131 12.62 0.30 -14.44
CA ARG A 131 11.96 1.31 -13.63
C ARG A 131 11.75 2.53 -14.51
N ASP A 132 10.48 2.91 -14.74
CA ASP A 132 10.04 4.15 -15.39
C ASP A 132 8.50 4.13 -15.46
N SER A 133 7.88 3.83 -14.31
CA SER A 133 6.45 3.51 -14.28
C SER A 133 5.61 4.78 -14.23
N GLU A 134 5.15 5.24 -15.39
CA GLU A 134 4.33 6.47 -15.51
C GLU A 134 2.82 6.24 -15.37
N ALA A 135 2.39 5.00 -15.16
CA ALA A 135 0.98 4.66 -15.07
C ALA A 135 0.71 3.51 -14.11
N LEU A 136 -0.49 3.55 -13.52
CA LEU A 136 -1.08 2.46 -12.76
C LEU A 136 -2.57 2.36 -13.11
N ALA A 137 -3.09 1.15 -13.08
CA ALA A 137 -4.50 0.86 -13.23
C ALA A 137 -4.90 -0.19 -12.18
N HIS A 138 -6.11 -0.07 -11.66
CA HIS A 138 -6.67 -1.04 -10.73
C HIS A 138 -7.47 -2.09 -11.49
N ASP A 139 -7.03 -3.34 -11.46
CA ASP A 139 -7.81 -4.48 -11.94
C ASP A 139 -8.69 -5.01 -10.79
N PRO A 140 -10.03 -4.94 -10.90
CA PRO A 140 -10.95 -5.45 -9.87
C PRO A 140 -10.80 -6.94 -9.59
N ASN A 141 -10.27 -7.71 -10.54
CA ASN A 141 -10.19 -9.16 -10.45
C ASN A 141 -8.80 -9.67 -10.07
N GLY A 142 -7.79 -8.79 -10.05
CA GLY A 142 -6.39 -9.15 -9.85
C GLY A 142 -5.87 -10.04 -10.98
N GLY A 143 -5.09 -9.45 -11.90
CA GLY A 143 -4.35 -10.21 -12.91
C GLY A 143 -3.39 -11.24 -12.31
#